data_AF-A0A7C1PT86-F1
#
_entry.id   AF-A0A7C1PT86-F1
#
_cell.length_a   1.000
_cell.length_b   1.000
_cell.length_c   1.000
_cell.angle_alpha   90.00
_cell.angle_beta   90.00
_cell.angle_gamma   90.00
#
_symmetry.space_group_name_H-M   'P 1'
#
loop_
_entity.id
_entity.type
_entity.pdbx_description
1 polymer ?
#
loop_
_entity_poly.entity_id
_entity_poly.type
_entity_poly.pdbx_seq_one_letter_code
_entity_poly.pdbx_strand_id
1 'polypeptide(L)'
;RAVLFNPIDQKKERDNTYIKYSLPIRLAVLKAQGEGDIKDLVEIFKKASFEVKEFSQKEAKNLEFSKLFLNLIGMASASRGLSVKDGFKDKETFKEEVESLKEYIRVVGAAGGRFLNFPHYQVGVLSIILSLIPTIFLLPFRTFLAEVVSKERGEKPKVLDEINYYNGAVVKLGEKIGIKTPVNKRVYERALEKLNKV
;
A
#
# COMPACT_ATOMS: atom_id res chain seq x y z
N ARG A 1 -1.43 0.55 -17.99
CA ARG A 1 -0.91 0.24 -16.64
C ARG A 1 -1.97 -0.57 -15.90
N ALA A 2 -1.55 -1.59 -15.16
CA ALA A 2 -2.43 -2.44 -14.38
C ALA A 2 -1.90 -2.50 -12.94
N VAL A 3 -2.80 -2.45 -11.95
CA VAL A 3 -2.50 -2.47 -10.52
C VAL A 3 -3.26 -3.63 -9.90
N LEU A 4 -2.51 -4.63 -9.46
CA LEU A 4 -3.05 -5.81 -8.78
C LEU A 4 -3.24 -5.53 -7.29
N PHE A 5 -4.36 -5.96 -6.71
CA PHE A 5 -4.65 -5.75 -5.28
C PHE A 5 -4.42 -6.97 -4.40
N ASN A 6 -4.86 -8.15 -4.85
CA ASN A 6 -4.68 -9.39 -4.11
C ASN A 6 -3.32 -10.03 -4.46
N PRO A 7 -2.68 -10.72 -3.50
CA PRO A 7 -1.37 -11.33 -3.74
C PRO A 7 -1.47 -12.49 -4.74
N ILE A 8 -0.52 -12.53 -5.67
CA ILE A 8 -0.21 -13.70 -6.50
C ILE A 8 1.16 -14.19 -6.06
N ASP A 9 1.28 -15.48 -5.78
CA ASP A 9 2.53 -16.13 -5.44
C ASP A 9 2.98 -17.02 -6.58
N GLN A 10 4.29 -17.14 -6.76
CA GLN A 10 4.89 -18.06 -7.71
C GLN A 10 5.96 -18.87 -7.01
N LYS A 11 5.80 -20.19 -6.97
CA LYS A 11 6.82 -21.14 -6.50
C LYS A 11 7.28 -21.99 -7.66
N LYS A 12 8.60 -22.02 -7.89
CA LYS A 12 9.21 -22.97 -8.84
C LYS A 12 9.71 -24.17 -8.05
N GLU A 13 9.29 -25.37 -8.44
CA GLU A 13 9.83 -26.63 -7.94
C GLU A 13 10.16 -27.54 -9.12
N ARG A 14 11.44 -27.89 -9.26
CA ARG A 14 11.97 -28.64 -10.41
C ARG A 14 11.58 -27.94 -11.73
N ASP A 15 10.84 -28.62 -12.60
CA ASP A 15 10.34 -28.10 -13.89
C ASP A 15 8.94 -27.47 -13.80
N ASN A 16 8.31 -27.48 -12.63
CA ASN A 16 6.95 -26.98 -12.45
C ASN A 16 6.93 -25.57 -11.85
N THR A 17 6.04 -24.74 -12.38
CA THR A 17 5.71 -23.43 -11.81
C THR A 17 4.31 -23.48 -11.19
N TYR A 18 4.25 -23.32 -9.87
CA TYR A 18 3.02 -23.24 -9.12
C TYR A 18 2.66 -21.77 -8.89
N ILE A 19 1.45 -21.37 -9.29
CA ILE A 19 0.93 -20.02 -9.06
C ILE A 19 -0.19 -20.11 -8.02
N LYS A 20 0.00 -19.49 -6.86
CA LYS A 20 -1.01 -19.43 -5.80
C LYS A 20 -1.68 -18.06 -5.82
N TYR A 21 -2.99 -18.03 -5.97
CA TYR A 21 -3.78 -16.80 -5.98
C TYR A 21 -5.13 -17.02 -5.31
N SER A 22 -5.80 -15.92 -4.96
CA SER A 22 -7.17 -15.94 -4.45
C SER A 22 -8.12 -15.43 -5.52
N LEU A 23 -9.30 -16.05 -5.62
CA LEU A 23 -10.38 -15.59 -6.50
C LEU A 23 -11.39 -14.72 -5.73
N PRO A 24 -12.00 -13.71 -6.40
CA PRO A 24 -11.63 -13.22 -7.73
C PRO A 24 -10.28 -12.48 -7.72
N ILE A 25 -9.58 -12.47 -8.85
CA ILE A 25 -8.41 -11.59 -9.03
C ILE A 25 -8.89 -10.15 -9.19
N ARG A 26 -8.33 -9.23 -8.41
CA ARG A 26 -8.77 -7.84 -8.32
C ARG A 26 -7.76 -6.90 -8.96
N LEU A 27 -8.21 -6.14 -9.95
CA LEU A 27 -7.36 -5.30 -10.80
C LEU A 27 -7.93 -3.88 -10.95
N ALA A 28 -7.06 -2.88 -10.85
CA ALA A 28 -7.33 -1.55 -11.38
C ALA A 28 -6.54 -1.35 -12.68
N VAL A 29 -7.20 -0.86 -13.73
CA VAL A 29 -6.57 -0.59 -15.02
C VAL A 29 -6.70 0.87 -15.40
N LEU A 30 -5.65 1.35 -16.04
CA LEU A 30 -5.52 2.71 -16.54
C LEU A 30 -4.79 2.67 -17.88
N LYS A 31 -5.35 3.31 -18.91
CA LYS A 31 -4.64 3.56 -20.16
C LYS A 31 -3.52 4.58 -19.90
N ALA A 32 -2.26 4.16 -19.95
CA ALA A 32 -1.14 5.06 -19.69
C ALA A 32 -0.78 5.91 -20.92
N GLN A 33 -0.66 5.27 -22.09
CA GLN A 33 -0.30 5.88 -23.38
C GLN A 33 -0.91 5.05 -24.53
N GLY A 34 -0.83 5.54 -25.77
CA GLY A 34 -1.24 4.84 -27.00
C GLY A 34 -2.60 5.26 -27.58
N GLU A 35 -2.88 4.88 -28.82
CA GLU A 35 -4.19 5.01 -29.48
C GLU A 35 -5.11 3.83 -29.12
N GLY A 36 -6.42 3.96 -29.37
CA GLY A 36 -7.41 2.90 -29.08
C GLY A 36 -8.05 2.95 -27.68
N ASP A 37 -9.10 2.15 -27.47
CA ASP A 37 -9.83 2.04 -26.20
C ASP A 37 -9.34 0.81 -25.42
N ILE A 38 -9.32 0.88 -24.08
CA ILE A 38 -8.97 -0.27 -23.23
C ILE A 38 -10.16 -1.19 -22.93
N LYS A 39 -11.35 -0.87 -23.46
CA LYS A 39 -12.56 -1.68 -23.29
C LYS A 39 -12.37 -3.15 -23.64
N ASP A 40 -11.75 -3.46 -24.76
CA ASP A 40 -11.53 -4.86 -25.17
C ASP A 40 -10.67 -5.62 -24.15
N LEU A 41 -9.65 -4.95 -23.60
CA LEU A 41 -8.81 -5.52 -22.54
C LEU A 41 -9.59 -5.70 -21.23
N VAL A 42 -10.42 -4.73 -20.86
CA VAL A 42 -11.30 -4.82 -19.69
C VAL A 42 -12.29 -5.98 -19.84
N GLU A 43 -12.85 -6.16 -21.04
CA GLU A 43 -13.75 -7.28 -21.33
C GLU A 43 -13.04 -8.62 -21.24
N ILE A 44 -11.82 -8.74 -21.77
CA ILE A 44 -11.01 -9.96 -21.66
C ILE A 44 -10.81 -10.34 -20.18
N PHE A 45 -10.43 -9.37 -19.34
CA PHE A 45 -10.24 -9.64 -17.91
C PHE A 45 -11.56 -10.01 -17.21
N LYS A 46 -12.66 -9.32 -17.51
CA LYS A 46 -13.99 -9.66 -16.96
C LYS A 46 -14.44 -11.07 -17.38
N LYS A 47 -14.23 -11.46 -18.65
CA LYS A 47 -14.49 -12.81 -19.16
C LYS A 47 -13.64 -13.87 -18.46
N ALA A 48 -12.44 -13.50 -18.04
CA ALA A 48 -11.56 -14.34 -17.22
C ALA A 48 -11.91 -14.31 -15.70
N SER A 49 -13.09 -13.79 -15.32
CA SER A 49 -13.55 -13.69 -13.94
C SER A 49 -12.71 -12.78 -13.03
N PHE A 50 -12.00 -11.80 -13.63
CA PHE A 50 -11.34 -10.74 -12.86
C PHE A 50 -12.36 -9.68 -12.47
N GLU A 51 -12.18 -9.14 -11.27
CA GLU A 51 -12.86 -7.94 -10.86
C GLU A 51 -12.02 -6.73 -11.27
N VAL A 52 -12.50 -5.99 -12.27
CA VAL A 52 -11.75 -4.90 -12.89
C VAL A 52 -12.42 -3.57 -12.64
N LYS A 53 -11.66 -2.61 -12.09
CA LYS A 53 -12.05 -1.20 -12.01
C LYS A 53 -11.21 -0.37 -12.97
N GLU A 54 -11.87 0.32 -13.88
CA GLU A 54 -11.22 1.26 -14.79
C GLU A 54 -11.12 2.65 -14.14
N PHE A 55 -10.00 3.33 -14.36
CA PHE A 55 -9.77 4.71 -13.97
C PHE A 55 -9.35 5.55 -15.17
N SER A 56 -9.75 6.83 -15.15
CA SER A 56 -9.39 7.78 -16.20
C SER A 56 -7.93 8.22 -16.09
N GLN A 57 -7.31 8.68 -17.19
CA GLN A 57 -5.95 9.23 -17.16
C GLN A 57 -5.77 10.37 -16.16
N LYS A 58 -6.81 11.20 -15.98
CA LYS A 58 -6.81 12.29 -14.99
C LYS A 58 -6.65 11.79 -13.55
N GLU A 59 -6.96 10.52 -13.30
CA GLU A 59 -6.86 9.88 -11.98
C GLU A 59 -5.56 9.08 -11.80
N ALA A 60 -4.69 8.99 -12.81
CA ALA A 60 -3.46 8.19 -12.76
C ALA A 60 -2.62 8.47 -11.50
N LYS A 61 -2.39 9.75 -11.20
CA LYS A 61 -1.64 10.20 -10.03
C LYS A 61 -2.31 9.79 -8.71
N ASN A 62 -3.64 9.92 -8.64
CA ASN A 62 -4.41 9.54 -7.44
C ASN A 62 -4.47 8.01 -7.25
N LEU A 63 -4.47 7.25 -8.33
CA LEU A 63 -4.37 5.79 -8.32
C LEU A 63 -3.02 5.34 -7.74
N GLU A 64 -1.92 5.95 -8.19
CA GLU A 64 -0.59 5.71 -7.62
C GLU A 64 -0.56 6.05 -6.13
N PHE A 65 -1.12 7.20 -5.74
CA PHE A 65 -1.14 7.60 -4.35
C PHE A 65 -1.86 6.59 -3.46
N SER A 66 -3.01 6.10 -3.93
CA SER A 66 -3.84 5.12 -3.23
C SER A 66 -3.20 3.74 -3.15
N LYS A 67 -2.46 3.33 -4.19
CA LYS A 67 -1.71 2.07 -4.16
C LYS A 67 -0.53 2.15 -3.20
N LEU A 68 0.22 3.26 -3.21
CA LEU A 68 1.31 3.48 -2.28
C LEU A 68 0.81 3.52 -0.83
N PHE A 69 -0.37 4.10 -0.57
CA PHE A 69 -1.00 4.09 0.75
C PHE A 69 -1.15 2.65 1.29
N LEU A 70 -1.71 1.74 0.48
CA LEU A 70 -1.88 0.34 0.87
C LEU A 70 -0.54 -0.38 1.03
N ASN A 71 0.47 -0.01 0.25
CA ASN A 71 1.80 -0.62 0.32
C ASN A 71 2.57 -0.22 1.58
N LEU A 72 2.36 1.00 2.09
CA LEU A 72 2.95 1.48 3.35
C LEU A 72 2.48 0.67 4.57
N ILE A 73 1.27 0.10 4.52
CA ILE A 73 0.71 -0.69 5.63
C ILE A 73 1.61 -1.91 5.92
N GLY A 74 2.17 -1.92 7.13
CA GLY A 74 3.06 -2.93 7.69
C GLY A 74 4.54 -2.62 7.50
N MET A 75 4.92 -1.49 6.89
CA MET A 75 6.32 -1.15 6.68
C MET A 75 7.03 -0.76 7.98
N ALA A 76 6.34 -0.13 8.94
CA ALA A 76 6.96 0.15 10.23
C ALA A 76 7.27 -1.16 10.97
N SER A 77 6.34 -2.11 10.98
CA SER A 77 6.54 -3.46 11.53
C SER A 77 7.74 -4.17 10.90
N ALA A 78 7.80 -4.20 9.57
CA ALA A 78 8.85 -4.89 8.84
C ALA A 78 10.22 -4.25 9.06
N SER A 79 10.30 -2.92 9.12
CA SER A 79 11.55 -2.21 9.43
C SER A 79 12.12 -2.59 10.80
N ARG A 80 11.27 -3.02 11.74
CA ARG A 80 11.67 -3.52 13.06
C ARG A 80 11.94 -5.02 13.08
N GLY A 81 11.67 -5.74 11.98
CA GLY A 81 11.80 -7.21 11.90
C GLY A 81 10.63 -7.95 12.53
N LEU A 82 9.49 -7.28 12.70
CA LEU A 82 8.27 -7.88 13.22
C LEU A 82 7.37 -8.31 12.07
N SER A 83 6.54 -9.33 12.31
CA SER A 83 5.39 -9.58 11.45
C SER A 83 4.45 -8.38 11.47
N VAL A 84 3.61 -8.22 10.43
CA VAL A 84 2.62 -7.12 10.40
C VAL A 84 1.69 -7.22 11.61
N LYS A 85 1.26 -8.43 11.96
CA LYS A 85 0.40 -8.70 13.12
C LYS A 85 1.07 -8.28 14.43
N ASP A 86 2.32 -8.69 14.65
CA ASP A 86 3.03 -8.39 15.90
C ASP A 86 3.38 -6.91 16.01
N GLY A 87 3.76 -6.27 14.91
CA GLY A 87 4.03 -4.83 14.92
C GLY A 87 2.78 -3.99 15.15
N PHE A 88 1.60 -4.41 14.67
CA PHE A 88 0.35 -3.74 15.04
C PHE A 88 -0.02 -4.00 16.52
N LYS A 89 0.34 -5.17 17.07
CA LYS A 89 0.21 -5.48 18.51
C LYS A 89 1.31 -4.87 19.38
N ASP A 90 2.30 -4.20 18.82
CA ASP A 90 3.29 -3.39 19.55
C ASP A 90 2.87 -1.91 19.57
N LYS A 91 2.93 -1.27 20.73
CA LYS A 91 2.37 0.08 20.93
C LYS A 91 3.15 1.12 20.11
N GLU A 92 4.47 1.05 20.18
CA GLU A 92 5.35 2.02 19.54
C GLU A 92 5.39 1.82 18.02
N THR A 93 5.41 0.57 17.58
CA THR A 93 5.35 0.21 16.15
C THR A 93 4.02 0.62 15.54
N PHE A 94 2.89 0.36 16.21
CA PHE A 94 1.57 0.81 15.75
C PHE A 94 1.49 2.33 15.64
N LYS A 95 2.03 3.06 16.63
CA LYS A 95 2.07 4.53 16.57
C LYS A 95 2.89 5.00 15.36
N GLU A 96 4.06 4.40 15.13
CA GLU A 96 4.91 4.70 13.99
C GLU A 96 4.19 4.42 12.65
N GLU A 97 3.47 3.30 12.57
CA GLU A 97 2.66 2.90 11.43
C GLU A 97 1.61 3.96 11.08
N VAL A 98 0.77 4.33 12.07
CA VAL A 98 -0.29 5.33 11.89
C VAL A 98 0.27 6.71 11.56
N GLU A 99 1.33 7.15 12.24
CA GLU A 99 1.94 8.45 11.97
C GLU A 99 2.60 8.50 10.59
N SER A 100 3.18 7.40 10.10
CA SER A 100 3.71 7.33 8.74
C SER A 100 2.62 7.51 7.68
N LEU A 101 1.44 6.91 7.89
CA LEU A 101 0.29 7.06 7.01
C LEU A 101 -0.26 8.49 7.07
N LYS A 102 -0.33 9.10 8.25
CA LYS A 102 -0.76 10.50 8.43
C LYS A 102 0.17 11.49 7.74
N GLU A 103 1.48 11.30 7.84
CA GLU A 103 2.45 12.09 7.07
C GLU A 103 2.18 11.99 5.59
N TYR A 104 1.98 10.77 5.09
CA TYR A 104 1.72 10.56 3.68
C TYR A 104 0.40 11.20 3.22
N ILE A 105 -0.65 11.15 4.05
CA ILE A 105 -1.92 11.87 3.78
C ILE A 105 -1.68 13.37 3.63
N ARG A 106 -0.89 13.99 4.52
CA ARG A 106 -0.54 15.41 4.43
C ARG A 106 0.27 15.72 3.17
N VAL A 107 1.23 14.88 2.82
CA VAL A 107 2.04 15.03 1.59
C VAL A 107 1.15 14.97 0.35
N VAL A 108 0.23 14.00 0.27
CA VAL A 108 -0.69 13.87 -0.87
C VAL A 108 -1.61 15.08 -0.98
N GLY A 109 -2.17 15.54 0.15
CA GLY A 109 -3.02 16.74 0.20
C GLY A 109 -2.27 17.99 -0.28
N ALA A 110 -1.05 18.22 0.22
CA ALA A 110 -0.21 19.35 -0.19
C ALA A 110 0.22 19.27 -1.67
N ALA A 111 0.34 18.06 -2.24
CA ALA A 111 0.62 17.84 -3.65
C ALA A 111 -0.60 18.01 -4.59
N GLY A 112 -1.75 18.46 -4.04
CA GLY A 112 -3.02 18.61 -4.76
C GLY A 112 -3.68 17.28 -5.15
N GLY A 113 -3.29 16.19 -4.50
CA GLY A 113 -3.80 14.84 -4.76
C GLY A 113 -4.91 14.43 -3.82
N ARG A 114 -5.50 13.26 -4.12
CA ARG A 114 -6.46 12.59 -3.25
C ARG A 114 -6.33 11.07 -3.34
N PHE A 115 -6.90 10.39 -2.35
CA PHE A 115 -7.01 8.93 -2.37
C PHE A 115 -8.33 8.51 -3.02
N LEU A 116 -8.28 7.42 -3.79
CA LEU A 116 -9.41 6.83 -4.50
C LEU A 116 -9.92 5.61 -3.73
N ASN A 117 -11.22 5.36 -3.84
CA ASN A 117 -11.81 4.13 -3.32
C ASN A 117 -11.80 3.03 -4.39
N PHE A 118 -11.37 1.85 -3.97
CA PHE A 118 -11.48 0.60 -4.73
C PHE A 118 -12.64 -0.22 -4.19
N PRO A 119 -13.20 -1.16 -4.97
CA PRO A 119 -14.38 -1.94 -4.55
C PRO A 119 -14.23 -2.57 -3.16
N HIS A 120 -13.02 -3.07 -2.85
CA HIS A 120 -12.71 -3.74 -1.57
C HIS A 120 -11.81 -2.95 -0.63
N TYR A 121 -11.29 -1.80 -1.08
CA TYR A 121 -10.37 -0.99 -0.30
C TYR A 121 -10.82 0.46 -0.35
N GLN A 122 -11.46 0.90 0.73
CA GLN A 122 -11.99 2.27 0.87
C GLN A 122 -10.89 3.24 1.31
N VAL A 123 -9.81 3.35 0.52
CA VAL A 123 -8.60 4.13 0.89
C VAL A 123 -8.91 5.60 1.10
N GLY A 124 -9.80 6.19 0.28
CA GLY A 124 -10.29 7.54 0.45
C GLY A 124 -10.93 7.75 1.82
N VAL A 125 -11.86 6.87 2.19
CA VAL A 125 -12.55 6.93 3.50
C VAL A 125 -11.56 6.75 4.64
N LEU A 126 -10.69 5.74 4.55
CA LEU A 126 -9.67 5.46 5.57
C LEU A 126 -8.73 6.64 5.76
N SER A 127 -8.33 7.31 4.67
CA SER A 127 -7.46 8.49 4.74
C SER A 127 -8.13 9.66 5.49
N ILE A 128 -9.43 9.88 5.28
CA ILE A 128 -10.19 10.91 5.99
C ILE A 128 -10.25 10.57 7.47
N ILE A 129 -10.65 9.34 7.82
CA ILE A 129 -10.73 8.87 9.20
C ILE A 129 -9.38 9.03 9.91
N LEU A 130 -8.29 8.56 9.30
CA LEU A 130 -6.95 8.67 9.87
C LEU A 130 -6.48 10.11 9.98
N SER A 131 -6.86 10.99 9.06
CA SER A 131 -6.50 12.41 9.14
C SER A 131 -7.14 13.14 10.32
N LEU A 132 -8.34 12.70 10.74
CA LEU A 132 -9.13 13.35 11.78
C LEU A 132 -8.87 12.78 13.17
N ILE A 133 -8.62 11.48 13.29
CA ILE A 133 -8.51 10.81 14.60
C ILE A 133 -7.07 10.89 15.14
N PRO A 134 -6.82 11.50 16.31
CA PRO A 134 -5.53 11.42 16.97
C PRO A 134 -5.10 9.98 17.26
N THR A 135 -3.80 9.67 17.08
CA THR A 135 -3.28 8.29 17.14
C THR A 135 -3.53 7.61 18.49
N ILE A 136 -3.59 8.40 19.57
CA ILE A 136 -3.91 7.92 20.92
C ILE A 136 -5.27 7.20 20.99
N PHE A 137 -6.26 7.61 20.20
CA PHE A 137 -7.58 6.98 20.18
C PHE A 137 -7.61 5.67 19.38
N LEU A 138 -6.62 5.42 18.52
CA LEU A 138 -6.51 4.18 17.76
C LEU A 138 -5.77 3.09 18.53
N LEU A 139 -4.98 3.46 19.55
CA LEU A 139 -4.18 2.51 20.33
C LEU A 139 -4.99 1.39 21.01
N PRO A 140 -6.18 1.63 21.61
CA PRO A 140 -6.99 0.56 22.18
C PRO A 140 -7.43 -0.50 21.15
N PHE A 141 -7.56 -0.10 19.89
CA PHE A 141 -8.04 -0.96 18.80
C PHE A 141 -6.92 -1.68 18.03
N ARG A 142 -5.65 -1.46 18.41
CA ARG A 142 -4.48 -1.98 17.68
C ARG A 142 -4.50 -3.49 17.49
N THR A 143 -4.97 -4.25 18.49
CA THR A 143 -5.06 -5.73 18.41
C THR A 143 -6.12 -6.16 17.41
N PHE A 144 -7.27 -5.48 17.38
CA PHE A 144 -8.32 -5.75 16.39
C PHE A 144 -7.83 -5.40 14.98
N LEU A 145 -7.20 -4.25 14.82
CA LEU A 145 -6.61 -3.82 13.55
C LEU A 145 -5.51 -4.78 13.07
N ALA A 146 -4.72 -5.35 13.99
CA ALA A 146 -3.72 -6.37 13.66
C ALA A 146 -4.36 -7.60 13.00
N GLU A 147 -5.48 -8.09 13.54
CA GLU A 147 -6.17 -9.26 12.97
C GLU A 147 -6.78 -8.95 11.60
N VAL A 148 -7.42 -7.78 11.44
CA VAL A 148 -7.98 -7.33 10.16
C VAL A 148 -6.89 -7.21 9.10
N VAL A 149 -5.81 -6.50 9.39
CA VAL A 149 -4.71 -6.27 8.43
C VAL A 149 -3.97 -7.57 8.11
N SER A 150 -3.72 -8.42 9.10
CA SER A 150 -3.04 -9.71 8.88
C SER A 150 -3.86 -10.64 7.99
N LYS A 151 -5.19 -10.70 8.21
CA LYS A 151 -6.11 -11.52 7.40
C LYS A 151 -6.15 -11.05 5.96
N GLU A 152 -6.29 -9.74 5.72
CA GLU A 152 -6.32 -9.16 4.37
C GLU A 152 -5.00 -9.37 3.60
N ARG A 153 -3.88 -9.54 4.32
CA ARG A 153 -2.57 -9.80 3.72
C ARG A 153 -2.24 -11.28 3.55
N GLY A 154 -3.09 -12.19 4.05
CA GLY A 154 -2.83 -13.63 4.05
C GLY A 154 -1.53 -14.01 4.76
N GLU A 155 -1.20 -13.32 5.86
CA GLU A 155 -0.03 -13.54 6.72
C GLU A 155 1.35 -13.38 6.03
N LYS A 156 1.38 -12.90 4.78
CA LYS A 156 2.64 -12.74 4.05
C LYS A 156 3.54 -11.68 4.72
N PRO A 157 4.84 -11.97 4.92
CA PRO A 157 5.79 -10.99 5.42
C PRO A 157 5.91 -9.82 4.45
N LYS A 158 6.26 -8.65 4.98
CA LYS A 158 6.53 -7.48 4.16
C LYS A 158 8.02 -7.47 3.81
N VAL A 159 8.32 -7.38 2.52
CA VAL A 159 9.70 -7.32 2.02
C VAL A 159 10.14 -5.86 2.01
N LEU A 160 11.40 -5.61 2.40
CA LEU A 160 11.99 -4.27 2.52
C LEU A 160 12.72 -3.82 1.24
N ASP A 161 12.93 -4.71 0.28
CA ASP A 161 13.62 -4.44 -1.00
C ASP A 161 13.04 -3.25 -1.77
N GLU A 162 11.72 -3.05 -1.71
CA GLU A 162 11.03 -1.94 -2.36
C GLU A 162 10.90 -0.67 -1.48
N ILE A 163 11.64 -0.57 -0.36
CA ILE A 163 11.52 0.57 0.58
C ILE A 163 11.74 1.93 -0.10
N ASN A 164 12.64 2.00 -1.09
CA ASN A 164 12.89 3.20 -1.89
C ASN A 164 11.63 3.70 -2.62
N TYR A 165 10.79 2.77 -3.07
CA TYR A 165 9.54 3.05 -3.77
C TYR A 165 8.35 3.22 -2.82
N TYR A 166 8.52 2.87 -1.53
CA TYR A 166 7.52 3.04 -0.48
C TYR A 166 7.79 4.28 0.37
N ASN A 167 8.36 4.11 1.57
CA ASN A 167 8.66 5.23 2.47
C ASN A 167 9.64 6.22 1.84
N GLY A 168 10.61 5.75 1.02
CA GLY A 168 11.53 6.62 0.28
C GLY A 168 10.80 7.55 -0.70
N ALA A 169 9.76 7.06 -1.39
CA ALA A 169 8.94 7.87 -2.29
C ALA A 169 8.15 8.94 -1.53
N VAL A 170 7.64 8.63 -0.34
CA VAL A 170 6.97 9.60 0.55
C VAL A 170 7.93 10.71 0.97
N VAL A 171 9.15 10.34 1.40
CA VAL A 171 10.18 11.30 1.82
C VAL A 171 10.56 12.22 0.67
N LYS A 172 10.88 11.65 -0.50
CA LYS A 172 11.27 12.41 -1.69
C LYS A 172 10.16 13.37 -2.14
N LEU A 173 8.90 12.93 -2.11
CA LEU A 173 7.78 13.79 -2.45
C LEU A 173 7.59 14.90 -1.41
N GLY A 174 7.66 14.58 -0.13
CA GLY A 174 7.58 15.54 0.97
C GLY A 174 8.64 16.64 0.87
N GLU A 175 9.91 16.26 0.64
CA GLU A 175 11.02 17.20 0.43
C GLU A 175 10.77 18.11 -0.77
N LYS A 176 10.30 17.56 -1.90
CA LYS A 176 10.00 18.34 -3.11
C LYS A 176 8.96 19.43 -2.88
N ILE A 177 8.00 19.22 -1.99
CA ILE A 177 6.87 20.13 -1.73
C ILE A 177 6.98 20.84 -0.36
N GLY A 178 8.09 20.70 0.35
CA GLY A 178 8.34 21.36 1.64
C GLY A 178 7.56 20.78 2.83
N ILE A 179 7.04 19.55 2.75
CA ILE A 179 6.35 18.86 3.84
C ILE A 179 7.29 17.90 4.56
N LYS A 180 7.44 18.08 5.88
CA LYS A 180 8.27 17.20 6.71
C LYS A 180 7.64 15.81 6.87
N THR A 181 8.44 14.77 6.67
CA THR A 181 8.05 13.36 6.82
C THR A 181 8.99 12.59 7.76
N PRO A 182 9.20 13.05 9.02
CA PRO A 182 10.19 12.46 9.93
C PRO A 182 9.94 10.99 10.27
N VAL A 183 8.68 10.55 10.35
CA VAL A 183 8.33 9.16 10.66
C VAL A 183 8.62 8.26 9.47
N ASN A 184 8.19 8.63 8.27
CA ASN A 184 8.55 7.90 7.05
C ASN A 184 10.05 7.84 6.84
N LYS A 185 10.76 8.95 7.12
CA LYS A 185 12.23 9.00 7.03
C LYS A 185 12.88 8.01 7.99
N ARG A 186 12.41 7.94 9.25
CA ARG A 186 12.92 6.97 10.24
C ARG A 186 12.69 5.51 9.82
N VAL A 187 11.50 5.19 9.31
CA VAL A 187 11.18 3.85 8.80
C VAL A 187 12.07 3.50 7.60
N TYR A 188 12.25 4.46 6.70
CA TYR A 188 13.10 4.32 5.52
C TYR A 188 14.57 4.06 5.87
N GLU A 189 15.16 4.91 6.72
CA GLU A 189 16.55 4.78 7.18
C GLU A 189 16.78 3.45 7.89
N ARG A 190 15.89 3.06 8.82
CA ARG A 190 15.96 1.78 9.53
C ARG A 190 15.94 0.58 8.58
N ALA A 191 15.07 0.63 7.56
CA ALA A 191 14.98 -0.44 6.58
C ALA A 191 16.25 -0.52 5.70
N LEU A 192 16.82 0.61 5.29
CA LEU A 192 18.10 0.65 4.56
C LEU A 192 19.25 0.07 5.39
N GLU A 193 19.34 0.43 6.68
CA GLU A 193 20.36 -0.13 7.58
C GLU A 193 20.25 -1.65 7.69
N LYS A 194 19.04 -2.20 7.67
CA LYS A 194 18.84 -3.65 7.68
C LYS A 194 19.27 -4.30 6.37
N LEU A 195 18.92 -3.70 5.24
CA LEU A 195 19.29 -4.23 3.92
C LEU A 195 20.80 -4.22 3.70
N ASN A 196 21.52 -3.21 4.21
CA ASN A 196 22.97 -3.10 4.09
C ASN A 196 23.75 -4.03 5.05
N LYS A 197 23.08 -4.64 6.03
CA LYS A 197 23.65 -5.59 6.99
C LYS A 197 23.46 -7.06 6.58
N VAL A 198 22.78 -7.31 5.46
CA VAL A 198 22.56 -8.63 4.84
C VAL A 198 23.49 -8.76 3.65
#